data_AF-A0A2N9AIH8-F1
#
_entry.id   AF-A0A2N9AIH8-F1
#
_cell.length_a   1.000
_cell.length_b   1.000
_cell.length_c   1.000
_cell.angle_alpha   90.00
_cell.angle_beta   90.00
_cell.angle_gamma   90.00
#
_symmetry.space_group_name_H-M   'P 1'
#
loop_
_entity.id
_entity.type
_entity.pdbx_description
1 polymer ?
#
loop_
_entity_poly.entity_id
_entity_poly.type
_entity_poly.pdbx_seq_one_letter_code
_entity_poly.pdbx_strand_id
1 'polypeptide(L)'
;MRPEDFDDIIAEQAAQQQVLLMALRRIAALTRASGKDPATVRAWWKEDGHEAMDEATFLVAPGHDRIVRTKAKARLDEIIEIGLR
;
A
#
# COMPACT_ATOMS: atom_id res chain seq x y z
N MET A 1 -20.99 -17.70 -3.08
CA MET A 1 -20.61 -16.35 -3.52
C MET A 1 -20.99 -16.25 -4.98
N ARG A 2 -21.86 -15.30 -5.33
CA ARG A 2 -22.31 -15.07 -6.71
C ARG A 2 -21.28 -14.18 -7.42
N PRO A 3 -21.20 -14.20 -8.76
CA PRO A 3 -20.29 -13.33 -9.52
C PRO A 3 -20.43 -11.84 -9.15
N GLU A 4 -21.66 -11.34 -8.99
CA GLU A 4 -21.90 -9.94 -8.60
C GLU A 4 -21.29 -9.55 -7.24
N ASP A 5 -21.17 -10.50 -6.30
CA ASP A 5 -20.57 -10.24 -4.98
C ASP A 5 -19.04 -9.98 -5.11
N PHE A 6 -18.39 -10.47 -6.20
CA PHE A 6 -16.98 -10.18 -6.47
C PHE A 6 -16.77 -8.79 -7.07
N ASP A 7 -17.70 -8.33 -7.92
CA ASP A 7 -17.63 -6.99 -8.52
C ASP A 7 -17.71 -5.90 -7.44
N ASP A 8 -18.60 -6.08 -6.45
CA ASP A 8 -18.72 -5.18 -5.30
C ASP A 8 -17.44 -5.15 -4.45
N ILE A 9 -16.83 -6.31 -4.19
CA ILE A 9 -15.54 -6.40 -3.45
C ILE A 9 -14.43 -5.68 -4.22
N ILE A 10 -14.35 -5.87 -5.54
CA ILE A 10 -13.35 -5.20 -6.39
C ILE A 10 -13.57 -3.69 -6.38
N ALA A 11 -14.82 -3.23 -6.51
CA ALA A 11 -15.16 -1.81 -6.46
C ALA A 11 -14.80 -1.19 -5.11
N GLU A 12 -15.08 -1.88 -4.00
CA GLU A 12 -14.70 -1.43 -2.66
C GLU A 12 -13.17 -1.35 -2.51
N GLN A 13 -12.43 -2.37 -2.93
CA GLN A 13 -10.97 -2.37 -2.88
C GLN A 13 -10.37 -1.24 -3.72
N ALA A 14 -10.92 -0.98 -4.90
CA ALA A 14 -10.50 0.12 -5.77
C ALA A 14 -10.74 1.49 -5.10
N ALA A 15 -11.92 1.67 -4.47
CA ALA A 15 -12.25 2.89 -3.74
C ALA A 15 -11.30 3.12 -2.54
N GLN A 16 -11.02 2.08 -1.75
CA GLN A 16 -10.08 2.14 -0.63
C GLN A 16 -8.66 2.51 -1.11
N GLN A 17 -8.19 1.91 -2.22
CA GLN A 17 -6.89 2.26 -2.80
C GLN A 17 -6.85 3.71 -3.28
N GLN A 18 -7.93 4.20 -3.90
CA GLN A 18 -8.01 5.59 -4.35
C GLN A 18 -7.92 6.59 -3.20
N VAL A 19 -8.63 6.32 -2.09
CA VAL A 19 -8.57 7.16 -0.87
C VAL A 19 -7.15 7.21 -0.31
N LEU A 20 -6.47 6.06 -0.22
CA LEU A 20 -5.09 5.99 0.24
C LEU A 20 -4.14 6.80 -0.65
N LEU A 21 -4.25 6.65 -1.98
CA LEU A 21 -3.44 7.40 -2.93
C LEU A 21 -3.65 8.92 -2.81
N MET A 22 -4.90 9.37 -2.59
CA MET A 22 -5.20 10.78 -2.37
C MET A 22 -4.57 11.31 -1.08
N ALA A 23 -4.62 10.54 0.01
CA ALA A 23 -3.98 10.89 1.27
C ALA A 23 -2.46 11.03 1.13
N LEU A 24 -1.80 10.05 0.49
CA LEU A 24 -0.36 10.09 0.22
C LEU A 24 0.04 11.32 -0.60
N ARG A 25 -0.72 11.66 -1.65
CA ARG A 25 -0.44 12.85 -2.47
C ARG A 25 -0.54 14.13 -1.66
N ARG A 26 -1.50 14.20 -0.73
CA ARG A 26 -1.63 15.34 0.18
C ARG A 26 -0.42 15.44 1.12
N ILE A 27 0.05 14.31 1.65
CA ILE A 27 1.26 14.25 2.48
C ILE A 27 2.47 14.75 1.68
N ALA A 28 2.67 14.30 0.45
CA ALA A 28 3.77 14.76 -0.40
C ALA A 28 3.75 16.29 -0.60
N ALA A 29 2.56 16.86 -0.85
CA ALA A 29 2.41 18.31 -0.98
C ALA A 29 2.76 19.06 0.31
N LEU A 30 2.32 18.55 1.47
CA LEU A 30 2.64 19.15 2.78
C LEU A 30 4.13 19.04 3.11
N THR A 31 4.77 17.91 2.80
CA THR A 31 6.21 17.70 2.96
C THR A 31 6.99 18.74 2.16
N ARG A 32 6.63 18.96 0.88
CA ARG A 32 7.23 20.01 0.05
C ARG A 32 7.02 21.40 0.63
N ALA A 33 5.80 21.71 1.08
CA ALA A 33 5.49 23.01 1.70
C ALA A 33 6.30 23.27 2.98
N SER A 34 6.68 22.21 3.70
CA SER A 34 7.56 22.27 4.87
C SER A 34 9.07 22.34 4.54
N GLY A 35 9.43 22.42 3.26
CA GLY A 35 10.82 22.47 2.80
C GLY A 35 11.57 21.13 2.86
N LYS A 36 10.83 20.02 2.97
CA LYS A 36 11.39 18.66 3.02
C LYS A 36 11.21 17.94 1.68
N ASP A 37 12.07 16.97 1.41
CA ASP A 37 11.99 16.11 0.23
C ASP A 37 11.03 14.93 0.45
N PRO A 38 9.95 14.79 -0.35
CA PRO A 38 9.08 13.60 -0.32
C PRO A 38 9.81 12.29 -0.57
N ALA A 39 10.96 12.29 -1.28
CA ALA A 39 11.73 11.08 -1.53
C ALA A 39 12.23 10.43 -0.23
N THR A 40 12.56 11.22 0.79
CA THR A 40 12.96 10.73 2.12
C THR A 40 11.78 10.06 2.82
N VAL A 41 10.61 10.69 2.82
CA VAL A 41 9.38 10.13 3.43
C VAL A 41 9.00 8.82 2.75
N ARG A 42 9.11 8.78 1.42
CA ARG A 42 8.87 7.57 0.63
C ARG A 42 9.80 6.42 1.01
N ALA A 43 11.09 6.68 1.22
CA ALA A 43 12.04 5.64 1.62
C ALA A 43 11.68 5.06 3.00
N TRP A 44 11.42 5.93 3.99
CA TRP A 44 11.04 5.51 5.34
C TRP A 44 9.74 4.70 5.36
N TRP A 45 8.73 5.13 4.61
CA TRP A 45 7.44 4.42 4.59
C TRP A 45 7.53 3.06 3.91
N LYS A 46 8.45 2.87 2.94
CA LYS A 46 8.71 1.54 2.37
C LYS A 46 9.38 0.63 3.40
N GLU A 47 10.35 1.14 4.15
CA GLU A 47 11.03 0.39 5.22
C GLU A 47 10.06 -0.05 6.33
N ASP A 48 9.36 0.91 6.96
CA ASP A 48 8.32 0.64 7.98
C ASP A 48 7.25 -0.33 7.43
N GLY A 49 6.85 -0.10 6.19
CA GLY A 49 5.87 -0.93 5.51
C GLY A 49 6.32 -2.38 5.32
N HIS A 50 7.60 -2.60 4.98
CA HIS A 50 8.15 -3.93 4.82
C HIS A 50 8.28 -4.65 6.16
N GLU A 51 8.70 -3.95 7.22
CA GLU A 51 8.76 -4.48 8.58
C GLU A 51 7.37 -4.90 9.07
N ALA A 52 6.37 -4.03 8.89
CA ALA A 52 4.98 -4.37 9.21
C ALA A 52 4.49 -5.59 8.42
N MET A 53 4.88 -5.74 7.16
CA MET A 53 4.57 -6.94 6.37
C MET A 53 5.33 -8.18 6.81
N ASP A 54 6.48 -8.08 7.49
CA ASP A 54 7.20 -9.22 8.06
C ASP A 54 6.60 -9.69 9.39
N GLU A 55 6.06 -8.76 10.17
CA GLU A 55 5.38 -9.05 11.43
C GLU A 55 3.93 -9.53 11.22
N ALA A 56 3.33 -9.20 10.08
CA ALA A 56 1.97 -9.57 9.76
C ALA A 56 1.78 -11.10 9.71
N THR A 57 0.70 -11.55 10.35
CA THR A 57 0.22 -12.94 10.23
C THR A 57 -0.74 -13.03 9.06
N PHE A 58 -0.36 -13.78 8.01
CA PHE A 58 -1.21 -14.01 6.85
C PHE A 58 -2.02 -15.31 7.01
N LEU A 59 -3.34 -15.21 6.92
CA LEU A 59 -4.23 -16.37 6.81
C LEU A 59 -4.26 -16.83 5.35
N VAL A 60 -3.29 -17.65 4.97
CA VAL A 60 -3.12 -18.13 3.58
C VAL A 60 -2.94 -19.65 3.53
N ALA A 61 -3.09 -20.22 2.33
CA ALA A 61 -2.89 -21.65 2.12
C ALA A 61 -1.46 -22.09 2.51
N PRO A 62 -1.27 -23.33 3.02
CA PRO A 62 0.05 -23.85 3.34
C PRO A 62 1.04 -23.73 2.18
N GLY A 63 2.25 -23.23 2.45
CA GLY A 63 3.29 -23.02 1.44
C GLY A 63 3.19 -21.70 0.66
N HIS A 64 2.13 -20.90 0.83
CA HIS A 64 1.93 -19.63 0.12
C HIS A 64 2.38 -18.38 0.90
N ASP A 65 2.75 -18.49 2.18
CA ASP A 65 3.11 -17.32 3.01
C ASP A 65 4.17 -16.43 2.34
N ARG A 66 5.29 -17.03 1.94
CA ARG A 66 6.41 -16.30 1.33
C ARG A 66 5.97 -15.53 0.08
N ILE A 67 5.23 -16.16 -0.82
CA ILE A 67 4.83 -15.49 -2.08
C ILE A 67 3.79 -14.40 -1.85
N VAL A 68 2.86 -14.60 -0.90
CA VAL A 68 1.87 -13.59 -0.54
C VAL A 68 2.56 -12.39 0.11
N ARG A 69 3.49 -12.63 1.04
CA ARG A 69 4.27 -11.57 1.70
C ARG A 69 5.10 -10.76 0.71
N THR A 70 5.83 -11.42 -0.20
CA THR A 70 6.59 -10.73 -1.25
C THR A 70 5.68 -9.89 -2.14
N LYS A 71 4.51 -10.40 -2.54
CA LYS A 71 3.55 -9.65 -3.35
C LYS A 71 2.94 -8.48 -2.59
N ALA A 72 2.66 -8.64 -1.30
CA ALA A 72 2.12 -7.58 -0.45
C ALA A 72 3.12 -6.42 -0.32
N LYS A 73 4.39 -6.73 -0.05
CA LYS A 73 5.47 -5.72 -0.03
C LYS A 73 5.62 -5.00 -1.36
N ALA A 74 5.66 -5.72 -2.48
CA ALA A 74 5.74 -5.11 -3.80
C ALA A 74 4.55 -4.20 -4.09
N ARG A 75 3.33 -4.62 -3.73
CA ARG A 75 2.13 -3.80 -3.91
C ARG A 75 2.16 -2.54 -3.05
N LEU A 76 2.67 -2.66 -1.82
CA LEU A 76 2.85 -1.53 -0.93
C LEU A 76 3.83 -0.51 -1.53
N ASP A 77 4.97 -0.97 -2.05
CA ASP A 77 5.97 -0.12 -2.70
C ASP A 77 5.38 0.67 -3.87
N GLU A 78 4.58 0.02 -4.72
CA GLU A 78 3.89 0.67 -5.84
C GLU A 78 2.95 1.77 -5.37
N ILE A 79 2.13 1.50 -4.35
CA ILE A 79 1.16 2.48 -3.83
C ILE A 79 1.89 3.70 -3.25
N ILE A 80 2.94 3.47 -2.46
CA ILE A 80 3.75 4.53 -1.88
C ILE A 80 4.44 5.35 -3.00
N GLU A 81 4.99 4.70 -4.02
CA GLU A 81 5.63 5.38 -5.15
C GLU A 81 4.66 6.27 -5.92
N ILE A 82 3.46 5.77 -6.23
CA ILE A 82 2.43 6.54 -6.94
C ILE A 82 1.91 7.70 -6.07
N GLY A 83 1.74 7.44 -4.77
CA GLY A 83 1.17 8.38 -3.82
C GLY A 83 2.11 9.52 -3.46
N LEU A 84 3.42 9.28 -3.35
CA LEU A 84 4.39 10.27 -2.87
C LEU A 84 5.23 10.94 -3.98
N ARG A 85 4.91 10.68 -5.26
CA ARG A 85 5.53 11.37 -6.40
C ARG A 85 5.31 12.88 -6.39
#